data_AF-A0A428T664-F1
#
_entry.id   AF-A0A428T664-F1
#
_cell.length_a   1.000
_cell.length_b   1.000
_cell.length_c   1.000
_cell.angle_alpha   90.00
_cell.angle_beta   90.00
_cell.angle_gamma   90.00
#
_symmetry.space_group_name_H-M   'P 1'
#
loop_
_entity.id
_entity.type
_entity.pdbx_description
1 polymer ?
#
loop_
_entity_poly.entity_id
_entity_poly.type
_entity_poly.pdbx_seq_one_letter_code
_entity_poly.pdbx_strand_id
1 'polypeptide(L)'
;MAALPTEQQQQSQRPTESKRILACVLCQQRKKKCDRKSPCSFCIKAKVTCIPSTPAPKRKRRKPTKELLERLERCEQLLKRCTCVQKSQMYDMPGHYSESNSSSPTDSHSSPPPEYEKGDGDTFEL
;
A
#
# COMPACT_ATOMS: atom_id res chain seq x y z
N MET A 1 -34.44 -10.68 -37.61
CA MET A 1 -33.04 -10.24 -37.48
C MET A 1 -33.05 -8.84 -36.91
N ALA A 2 -32.80 -8.68 -35.61
CA ALA A 2 -32.77 -7.36 -34.96
C ALA A 2 -31.46 -7.23 -34.17
N ALA A 3 -30.82 -6.09 -34.36
CA ALA A 3 -29.41 -5.82 -34.10
C ALA A 3 -29.07 -5.70 -32.60
N LEU A 4 -27.88 -6.16 -32.24
CA LEU A 4 -27.23 -5.96 -30.94
C LEU A 4 -26.73 -4.50 -30.82
N PRO A 5 -26.90 -3.83 -29.66
CA PRO A 5 -26.20 -2.58 -29.40
C PRO A 5 -24.75 -2.86 -29.00
N THR A 6 -23.82 -2.31 -29.77
CA THR A 6 -22.38 -2.29 -29.49
C THR A 6 -22.12 -1.37 -28.29
N GLU A 7 -21.87 -1.93 -27.10
CA GLU A 7 -21.34 -1.15 -25.96
C GLU A 7 -19.90 -0.74 -26.24
N GLN A 8 -19.72 0.56 -26.44
CA GLN A 8 -18.43 1.19 -26.70
C GLN A 8 -17.59 1.25 -25.43
N GLN A 9 -16.50 0.48 -25.40
CA GLN A 9 -15.47 0.55 -24.36
C GLN A 9 -14.73 1.89 -24.42
N GLN A 10 -15.06 2.79 -23.48
CA GLN A 10 -14.39 4.07 -23.32
C GLN A 10 -13.06 3.87 -22.55
N GLN A 11 -11.96 3.77 -23.30
CA GLN A 11 -10.60 3.70 -22.73
C GLN A 11 -10.21 5.08 -22.17
N SER A 12 -10.36 5.23 -20.85
CA SER A 12 -9.94 6.40 -20.09
C SER A 12 -8.43 6.62 -20.23
N GLN A 13 -8.04 7.70 -20.90
CA GLN A 13 -6.64 8.10 -21.10
C GLN A 13 -6.01 8.46 -19.75
N ARG A 14 -5.05 7.65 -19.30
CA ARG A 14 -4.25 7.94 -18.10
C ARG A 14 -3.33 9.14 -18.38
N PRO A 15 -3.26 10.14 -17.49
CA PRO A 15 -2.35 11.28 -17.66
C PRO A 15 -0.93 10.77 -17.84
N THR A 16 -0.25 11.24 -18.90
CA THR A 16 1.15 10.93 -19.16
C THR A 16 1.99 11.44 -17.99
N GLU A 17 2.51 10.52 -17.18
CA GLU A 17 3.40 10.79 -16.04
C GLU A 17 4.55 11.70 -16.49
N SER A 18 4.60 12.93 -15.96
CA SER A 18 5.66 13.88 -16.24
C SER A 18 6.99 13.30 -15.75
N LYS A 19 7.80 12.82 -16.69
CA LYS A 19 9.10 12.20 -16.41
C LYS A 19 9.98 13.23 -15.70
N ARG A 20 10.20 13.07 -14.40
CA ARG A 20 11.11 13.92 -13.62
C ARG A 20 12.50 13.85 -14.25
N ILE A 21 13.04 15.00 -14.68
CA ILE A 21 14.38 15.07 -15.27
C ILE A 21 15.42 14.98 -14.15
N LEU A 22 16.24 13.93 -14.17
CA LEU A 22 17.28 13.68 -13.17
C LEU A 22 18.58 14.40 -13.54
N ALA A 23 19.49 14.48 -12.56
CA ALA A 23 20.86 14.93 -12.82
C ALA A 23 21.57 13.98 -13.79
N CYS A 24 22.60 14.47 -14.48
CA CYS A 24 23.46 13.62 -15.30
C CYS A 24 24.23 12.61 -14.44
N VAL A 25 24.61 11.46 -15.01
CA VAL A 25 25.34 10.39 -14.28
C VAL A 25 26.63 10.94 -13.65
N LEU A 26 27.40 11.73 -14.41
CA LEU A 26 28.64 12.35 -13.91
C LEU A 26 28.40 13.33 -12.77
N CYS A 27 27.32 14.12 -12.86
CA CYS A 27 26.95 15.13 -11.89
C CYS A 27 26.50 14.46 -10.58
N GLN A 28 25.76 13.36 -10.70
CA GLN A 28 25.31 12.53 -9.60
C GLN A 28 26.51 11.86 -8.90
N GLN A 29 27.45 11.29 -9.66
CA GLN A 29 28.65 10.66 -9.11
C GLN A 29 29.58 11.66 -8.42
N ARG A 30 29.75 12.86 -8.99
CA ARG A 30 30.56 13.94 -8.40
C ARG A 30 29.84 14.75 -7.32
N LYS A 31 28.57 14.46 -7.04
CA LYS A 31 27.70 15.19 -6.09
C LYS A 31 27.69 16.72 -6.32
N LYS A 32 27.78 17.15 -7.58
CA LYS A 32 27.72 18.58 -7.98
C LYS A 32 26.32 18.94 -8.48
N LYS A 33 25.98 20.24 -8.42
CA LYS A 33 24.71 20.75 -8.99
C LYS A 33 24.68 20.51 -10.50
N CYS A 34 23.62 19.86 -10.97
CA CYS A 34 23.36 19.65 -12.40
C CYS A 34 22.26 20.62 -12.87
N ASP A 35 22.45 21.24 -14.03
CA ASP A 35 21.43 22.10 -14.65
C ASP A 35 20.28 21.32 -15.30
N ARG A 36 20.33 19.98 -15.25
CA ARG A 36 19.31 19.05 -15.78
C ARG A 36 18.99 19.26 -17.27
N LYS A 37 19.87 19.95 -18.00
CA LYS A 37 19.90 20.06 -19.45
C LYS A 37 20.85 19.00 -20.02
N SER A 38 20.53 18.47 -21.19
CA SER A 38 21.32 17.48 -21.90
C SER A 38 21.85 18.11 -23.19
N PRO A 39 23.14 18.49 -23.28
CA PRO A 39 24.23 18.34 -22.30
C PRO A 39 24.25 19.41 -21.18
N CYS A 40 24.81 19.07 -20.02
CA CYS A 40 24.88 19.97 -18.85
C CYS A 40 26.03 20.99 -18.97
N SER A 41 25.95 22.18 -18.34
CA SER A 41 26.99 23.22 -18.48
C SER A 41 28.38 22.73 -18.04
N PHE A 42 28.43 21.94 -16.98
CA PHE A 42 29.64 21.30 -16.49
C PHE A 42 30.21 20.31 -17.50
N CYS A 43 29.34 19.49 -18.09
CA CYS A 43 29.70 18.46 -19.06
C CYS A 43 30.28 19.08 -20.34
N ILE A 44 29.71 20.21 -20.77
CA ILE A 44 30.21 21.01 -21.89
C ILE A 44 31.62 21.54 -21.58
N LYS A 45 31.80 22.20 -20.42
CA LYS A 45 33.10 22.76 -20.00
C LYS A 45 34.18 21.68 -19.84
N ALA A 46 33.80 20.51 -19.34
CA ALA A 46 34.69 19.37 -19.16
C ALA A 46 34.92 18.57 -20.46
N LYS A 47 34.23 18.88 -21.57
CA LYS A 47 34.29 18.16 -22.85
C LYS A 47 34.07 16.64 -22.69
N VAL A 48 33.15 16.26 -21.80
CA VAL A 48 32.80 14.86 -21.50
C VAL A 48 31.37 14.54 -21.93
N THR A 49 31.11 13.26 -22.19
CA THR A 49 29.79 12.77 -22.58
C THR A 49 28.77 12.96 -21.45
N CYS A 50 27.73 13.76 -21.70
CA CYS A 50 26.65 14.00 -20.75
C CYS A 50 25.57 12.92 -20.90
N ILE A 51 25.60 11.90 -20.05
CA ILE A 51 24.56 10.86 -20.02
C ILE A 51 23.51 11.25 -18.97
N PRO A 52 22.24 11.47 -19.35
CA PRO A 52 21.17 11.71 -18.38
C PRO A 52 20.93 10.46 -17.54
N SER A 53 20.79 10.59 -16.21
CA SER A 53 20.48 9.44 -15.37
C SER A 53 19.06 8.95 -15.67
N THR A 54 18.93 7.66 -15.96
CA THR A 54 17.62 7.02 -16.06
C THR A 54 17.09 6.72 -14.66
N PRO A 55 15.80 6.99 -14.37
CA PRO A 55 15.21 6.61 -13.10
C PRO A 55 15.30 5.08 -12.91
N ALA A 56 15.50 4.66 -11.66
CA ALA A 56 15.55 3.25 -11.34
C ALA A 56 14.26 2.55 -11.83
N PRO A 57 14.37 1.35 -12.43
CA PRO A 57 13.20 0.60 -12.84
C PRO A 57 12.21 0.46 -11.68
N LYS A 58 10.92 0.72 -11.93
CA LYS A 58 9.88 0.53 -10.91
C LYS A 58 9.97 -0.91 -10.41
N ARG A 59 10.31 -1.09 -9.13
CA ARG A 59 10.37 -2.42 -8.51
C ARG A 59 9.00 -3.08 -8.70
N LYS A 60 8.97 -4.26 -9.33
CA LYS A 60 7.74 -5.04 -9.45
C LYS A 60 7.25 -5.35 -8.04
N ARG A 61 6.04 -4.92 -7.69
CA ARG A 61 5.39 -5.34 -6.44
C ARG A 61 5.26 -6.86 -6.51
N ARG A 62 5.71 -7.58 -5.48
CA ARG A 62 5.54 -9.03 -5.39
C ARG A 62 4.04 -9.32 -5.43
N LYS A 63 3.60 -10.18 -6.33
CA LYS A 63 2.22 -10.70 -6.31
C LYS A 63 2.06 -11.58 -5.06
N PRO A 64 0.86 -11.67 -4.47
CA PRO A 64 0.59 -12.63 -3.41
C PRO A 64 0.97 -14.04 -3.89
N THR A 65 1.61 -14.80 -3.01
CA THR A 65 2.05 -16.17 -3.31
C THR A 65 0.83 -17.05 -3.56
N LYS A 66 0.96 -18.03 -4.48
CA LYS A 66 -0.13 -18.98 -4.79
C LYS A 66 -0.66 -19.66 -3.51
N GLU A 67 0.24 -19.98 -2.59
CA GLU A 67 -0.08 -20.53 -1.27
C GLU A 67 -1.02 -19.62 -0.45
N LEU A 68 -0.85 -18.29 -0.51
CA LEU A 68 -1.70 -17.36 0.21
C LEU A 68 -3.14 -17.40 -0.33
N LEU A 69 -3.30 -17.51 -1.64
CA LEU A 69 -4.62 -17.63 -2.29
C LEU A 69 -5.30 -18.96 -1.94
N GLU A 70 -4.54 -20.06 -1.94
CA GLU A 70 -5.06 -21.37 -1.56
C GLU A 70 -5.53 -21.40 -0.09
N ARG A 71 -4.77 -20.75 0.81
CA ARG A 71 -5.16 -20.61 2.23
C ARG A 71 -6.41 -19.76 2.38
N LEU A 72 -6.52 -18.65 1.63
CA LEU A 72 -7.73 -17.81 1.62
C LEU A 72 -8.94 -18.60 1.14
N GLU A 73 -8.82 -19.34 0.04
CA GLU A 73 -9.90 -20.15 -0.49
C GLU A 73 -10.38 -21.20 0.51
N ARG A 74 -9.44 -21.89 1.19
CA ARG A 74 -9.79 -22.86 2.25
C ARG A 74 -10.53 -22.20 3.41
N CYS A 75 -10.09 -21.02 3.84
CA CYS A 75 -10.77 -20.26 4.89
C CYS A 75 -12.18 -19.85 4.45
N GLU A 76 -12.34 -19.35 3.22
CA GLU A 76 -13.65 -18.99 2.68
C GLU A 76 -14.60 -20.21 2.59
N GLN A 77 -14.10 -21.38 2.20
CA GLN A 77 -14.88 -22.62 2.18
C GLN A 77 -15.32 -23.06 3.58
N LEU A 78 -14.44 -22.91 4.59
CA LEU A 78 -14.78 -23.20 5.98
C LEU A 78 -15.86 -22.23 6.49
N LEU A 79 -15.69 -20.93 6.25
CA LEU A 79 -16.67 -19.92 6.63
C LEU A 79 -18.02 -20.13 5.95
N LYS A 80 -18.05 -20.49 4.66
CA LYS A 80 -19.29 -20.83 3.94
C LYS A 80 -20.02 -22.01 4.60
N ARG A 81 -19.29 -23.04 5.04
CA ARG A 81 -19.86 -24.19 5.76
C ARG A 81 -20.37 -23.81 7.14
N CYS A 82 -19.63 -23.01 7.91
CA CYS A 82 -20.07 -22.59 9.23
C CYS A 82 -21.28 -21.65 9.16
N THR A 83 -21.30 -20.73 8.19
CA THR A 83 -22.41 -19.79 7.99
C THR A 83 -23.66 -20.46 7.41
N CYS A 84 -23.53 -21.52 6.61
CA CYS A 84 -24.70 -22.30 6.18
C CYS A 84 -25.31 -23.10 7.35
N VAL A 85 -24.50 -23.60 8.27
CA VAL A 85 -24.96 -24.26 9.51
C VAL A 85 -25.55 -23.25 10.52
N GLN A 86 -25.03 -22.02 10.58
CA GLN A 86 -25.59 -20.97 11.44
C GLN A 86 -26.90 -20.38 10.89
N LYS A 87 -27.07 -20.28 9.57
CA LYS A 87 -28.34 -19.85 8.95
C LYS A 87 -29.51 -20.76 9.32
N SER A 88 -29.27 -22.04 9.61
CA SER A 88 -30.32 -22.95 10.11
C SER A 88 -30.55 -22.87 11.62
N GLN A 89 -29.72 -22.15 12.38
CA GLN A 89 -29.86 -21.98 13.85
C GLN A 89 -30.31 -20.57 14.28
N MET A 90 -30.37 -19.60 13.38
CA MET A 90 -30.71 -18.20 13.72
C MET A 90 -32.19 -17.82 13.50
N TYR A 91 -33.07 -18.72 13.08
CA TYR A 91 -34.51 -18.42 12.93
C TYR A 91 -35.40 -18.97 14.05
N ASP A 92 -34.83 -19.53 15.13
CA ASP A 92 -35.61 -19.96 16.30
C ASP A 92 -35.02 -19.35 17.58
N MET A 93 -35.39 -18.09 17.84
CA MET A 93 -35.19 -17.45 19.14
C MET A 93 -36.52 -16.81 19.56
N PRO A 94 -37.30 -17.43 20.46
CA PRO A 94 -38.49 -16.82 21.02
C PRO A 94 -38.07 -15.64 21.90
N GLY A 95 -38.39 -14.42 21.47
CA GLY A 95 -38.14 -13.20 22.23
C GLY A 95 -38.90 -13.20 23.56
N HIS A 96 -38.22 -13.55 24.65
CA HIS A 96 -38.65 -13.19 25.99
C HIS A 96 -37.94 -11.90 26.39
N TYR A 97 -38.55 -10.76 26.05
CA TYR A 97 -38.19 -9.47 26.62
C TYR A 97 -38.62 -9.51 28.09
N SER A 98 -37.69 -9.76 29.00
CA SER A 98 -37.89 -9.47 30.42
C SER A 98 -37.40 -8.04 30.67
N GLU A 99 -38.33 -7.10 30.62
CA GLU A 99 -38.21 -5.80 31.27
C GLU A 99 -38.11 -6.02 32.78
N SER A 100 -36.94 -5.73 33.37
CA SER A 100 -36.85 -5.07 34.68
C SER A 100 -35.41 -4.73 35.09
N ASN A 101 -35.26 -3.45 35.43
CA ASN A 101 -34.34 -2.85 36.40
C ASN A 101 -32.82 -2.80 36.13
N SER A 102 -32.41 -1.62 35.68
CA SER A 102 -31.48 -0.72 36.41
C SER A 102 -30.53 -1.35 37.43
N SER A 103 -29.22 -1.25 37.16
CA SER A 103 -28.25 -0.55 38.01
C SER A 103 -26.86 -0.68 37.40
N SER A 104 -26.31 0.42 36.88
CA SER A 104 -24.88 0.57 36.66
C SER A 104 -24.15 0.53 38.00
N PRO A 105 -22.97 -0.10 38.05
CA PRO A 105 -21.86 0.49 38.77
C PRO A 105 -20.67 0.64 37.82
N THR A 106 -20.22 1.88 37.69
CA THR A 106 -18.87 2.21 37.27
C THR A 106 -17.90 1.59 38.28
N ASP A 107 -16.92 0.82 37.82
CA ASP A 107 -15.72 0.65 38.62
C ASP A 107 -14.47 0.64 37.73
N SER A 108 -13.52 1.45 38.18
CA SER A 108 -12.34 1.89 37.48
C SER A 108 -11.16 1.12 38.02
N HIS A 109 -10.46 0.32 37.22
CA HIS A 109 -9.11 -0.12 37.59
C HIS A 109 -8.14 -0.14 36.40
N SER A 110 -7.26 0.87 36.45
CA SER A 110 -5.91 1.03 35.91
C SER A 110 -5.23 -0.14 35.19
N SER A 111 -4.61 0.20 34.05
CA SER A 111 -3.22 -0.20 33.78
C SER A 111 -2.57 0.83 32.84
N PRO A 112 -1.53 1.56 33.26
CA PRO A 112 -0.72 2.35 32.34
C PRO A 112 0.14 1.41 31.46
N PRO A 113 0.36 1.74 30.17
CA PRO A 113 1.28 0.98 29.33
C PRO A 113 2.74 1.14 29.83
N PRO A 114 3.59 0.12 29.70
CA PRO A 114 4.99 0.23 30.09
C PRO A 114 5.72 1.25 29.22
N GLU A 115 6.47 2.14 29.87
CA GLU A 115 7.38 3.09 29.26
C GLU A 115 8.43 2.35 28.44
N TYR A 116 8.54 2.69 27.16
CA TYR A 116 9.66 2.25 26.34
C TYR A 116 10.82 3.20 26.64
N GLU A 117 11.88 2.68 27.26
CA GLU A 117 13.15 3.38 27.42
C GLU A 117 13.71 3.70 26.03
N LYS A 118 13.74 5.00 25.72
CA LYS A 118 14.33 5.54 24.51
C LYS A 118 15.84 5.53 24.69
N GLY A 119 16.48 4.44 24.27
CA GLY A 119 17.94 4.37 24.23
C GLY A 119 18.51 5.45 23.31
N ASP A 120 19.08 6.50 23.89
CA ASP A 120 19.92 7.49 23.22
C ASP A 120 21.22 6.81 22.78
N GLY A 121 21.19 6.23 21.59
CA GLY A 121 22.39 5.76 20.88
C GLY A 121 23.02 6.89 20.10
N ASP A 122 23.63 7.85 20.79
CA ASP A 122 24.58 8.80 20.21
C ASP A 122 25.96 8.14 20.15
N THR A 123 26.33 7.57 18.99
CA THR A 123 27.72 7.57 18.51
C THR A 123 27.77 7.20 17.03
N PHE A 124 28.04 8.19 16.17
CA PHE A 124 28.74 7.93 14.92
C PHE A 124 29.70 9.09 14.66
N GLU A 125 30.94 8.92 15.14
CA GLU A 125 32.11 9.64 14.65
C GLU A 125 32.62 8.99 13.35
N LEU A 126 33.05 9.87 12.43
CA LEU A 126 33.86 9.70 11.20
C LEU A 126 33.19 9.12 9.93
#